data_AF-A0A2S9YVY5-F1
#
_entry.id   AF-A0A2S9YVY5-F1
#
_cell.length_a   1.000
_cell.length_b   1.000
_cell.length_c   1.000
_cell.angle_alpha   90.00
_cell.angle_beta   90.00
_cell.angle_gamma   90.00
#
_symmetry.space_group_name_H-M   'P 1'
#
loop_
_entity.id
_entity.type
_entity.pdbx_description
1 polymer ?
#
loop_
_entity_poly.entity_id
_entity_poly.type
_entity_poly.pdbx_seq_one_letter_code
_entity_poly.pdbx_strand_id
1 'polypeptide(L)'
;MNAVPSTRARGPVRRSSPVERLGLALLVALVLAGSLTLPASSVRAEDRVTVRGNYYRETSTRVLQPMVTFRKELPDERFALETEYLLDVISSASIGAGSVELGGDRVFTEARHEATLRAITKIEDWGASASYRFSTETDYQSNNFGVGLSREFLQRTASVSLNYSATFDRVYKIVDAFGMRAPWTSSGDSNLLSVHYLNLGYSHVLHEQVLGGVNLEGIYAAGPQDNPYRRTRDAMTEQHPLLRRRLAPAVWLRAHIPPAKMTLEPHYRFYADDWGITAHSADARVHFRAHRDLALRVRYRYYTQTQAKFWRDGGAYAQTDPFRTDDPKMDDFRSNTVGLELTWHLDSIAKFKGLGWLDGAWIQANYNHVFVRCDDQSPTCMDQDFGYGTVRSTRYGDNRYGNLAFSVAF
;
A
#
# COMPACT_ATOMS: atom_id res chain seq x y z
N MET A 1 30.41 -39.68 -32.27
CA MET A 1 31.67 -38.92 -32.34
C MET A 1 31.40 -37.73 -33.25
N ASN A 2 31.36 -36.46 -32.85
CA ASN A 2 31.95 -35.77 -31.72
C ASN A 2 30.96 -34.74 -31.14
N ALA A 3 30.82 -34.73 -29.82
CA ALA A 3 30.10 -33.70 -29.08
C ALA A 3 31.01 -32.48 -28.91
N VAL A 4 30.52 -31.30 -29.31
CA VAL A 4 31.15 -30.00 -29.02
C VAL A 4 30.57 -29.53 -27.68
N PRO A 5 31.39 -29.24 -26.64
CA PRO A 5 30.87 -28.78 -25.37
C PRO A 5 30.49 -27.30 -25.45
N SER A 6 29.23 -26.97 -25.16
CA SER A 6 28.79 -25.60 -24.96
C SER A 6 29.26 -25.10 -23.59
N THR A 7 30.21 -24.17 -23.60
CA THR A 7 30.66 -23.44 -22.41
C THR A 7 29.53 -22.53 -21.93
N ARG A 8 28.90 -22.87 -20.80
CA ARG A 8 28.05 -21.94 -20.03
C ARG A 8 28.90 -20.76 -19.56
N ALA A 9 28.77 -19.63 -20.24
CA ALA A 9 29.29 -18.36 -19.73
C ALA A 9 28.55 -18.02 -18.43
N ARG A 10 29.29 -18.00 -17.31
CA ARG A 10 28.80 -17.41 -16.05
C ARG A 10 28.72 -15.90 -16.27
N GLY A 11 27.51 -15.34 -16.30
CA GLY A 11 27.30 -13.90 -16.30
C GLY A 11 27.93 -13.23 -15.08
N PRO A 12 28.33 -11.96 -15.17
CA PRO A 12 29.02 -11.28 -14.08
C PRO A 12 28.08 -11.13 -12.88
N VAL A 13 28.56 -11.54 -11.70
CA VAL A 13 27.93 -11.23 -10.41
C VAL A 13 27.93 -9.72 -10.27
N ARG A 14 26.73 -9.11 -10.30
CA ARG A 14 26.52 -7.67 -10.13
C ARG A 14 27.04 -7.29 -8.73
N ARG A 15 28.21 -6.64 -8.68
CA ARG A 15 28.77 -6.10 -7.44
C ARG A 15 27.92 -4.91 -7.03
N SER A 16 27.50 -4.88 -5.77
CA SER A 16 26.75 -3.76 -5.18
C SER A 16 27.46 -2.44 -5.43
N SER A 17 26.68 -1.41 -5.77
CA SER A 17 27.21 -0.09 -6.07
C SER A 17 27.82 0.55 -4.80
N PRO A 18 28.78 1.48 -4.93
CA PRO A 18 29.35 2.19 -3.77
C PRO A 18 28.28 2.88 -2.91
N VAL A 19 27.17 3.30 -3.53
CA VAL A 19 26.03 3.95 -2.88
C VAL A 19 25.22 2.97 -2.01
N GLU A 20 25.01 1.73 -2.48
CA GLU A 20 24.33 0.68 -1.70
C GLU A 20 25.13 0.28 -0.44
N ARG A 21 26.47 0.24 -0.56
CA ARG A 21 27.36 -0.03 0.58
C ARG A 21 27.39 1.14 1.56
N LEU A 22 27.33 2.37 1.04
CA LEU A 22 27.28 3.58 1.86
C LEU A 22 25.97 3.65 2.64
N GLY A 23 24.83 3.32 2.02
CA GLY A 23 23.52 3.27 2.68
C GLY A 23 23.45 2.24 3.81
N LEU A 24 23.95 1.02 3.58
CA LEU A 24 23.99 -0.02 4.62
C LEU A 24 24.94 0.35 5.77
N ALA A 25 26.09 0.95 5.45
CA ALA A 25 27.04 1.42 6.46
C ALA A 25 26.49 2.60 7.28
N LEU A 26 25.74 3.52 6.65
CA LEU A 26 25.10 4.63 7.36
C LEU A 26 24.00 4.14 8.30
N LEU A 27 23.24 3.14 7.88
CA LEU A 27 22.15 2.54 8.66
C LEU A 27 22.71 1.77 9.87
N VAL A 28 23.80 1.02 9.70
CA VAL A 28 24.52 0.37 10.80
C VAL A 28 25.17 1.40 11.74
N ALA A 29 25.74 2.48 11.20
CA ALA A 29 26.35 3.55 12.00
C ALA A 29 25.31 4.33 12.82
N LEU A 30 24.11 4.58 12.28
CA LEU A 30 23.01 5.23 12.99
C LEU A 30 22.45 4.35 14.12
N VAL A 31 22.32 3.03 13.89
CA VAL A 31 21.92 2.07 14.93
C VAL A 31 22.97 1.95 16.04
N LEU A 32 24.26 1.97 15.70
CA LEU A 32 25.35 1.93 16.67
C LEU A 32 25.56 3.26 17.41
N ALA A 33 25.32 4.40 16.76
CA ALA A 33 25.40 5.72 17.40
C ALA A 33 24.21 5.98 18.34
N GLY A 34 23.02 5.46 18.02
CA GLY A 34 21.85 5.55 18.89
C GLY A 34 21.92 4.70 20.17
N SER A 35 22.84 3.72 20.23
CA SER A 35 23.00 2.82 21.38
C SER A 35 24.07 3.24 22.38
N LEU A 36 24.84 4.29 22.09
CA LEU A 36 25.91 4.78 22.96
C LEU A 36 25.63 6.23 23.37
N THR A 37 25.25 6.38 24.64
CA THR A 37 25.12 7.64 25.41
C THR A 37 23.81 8.43 25.26
N LEU A 38 22.80 8.06 26.04
CA LEU A 38 21.79 9.00 26.54
C LEU A 38 21.71 8.89 28.06
N PRO A 39 22.03 9.96 28.82
CA PRO A 39 21.85 9.97 30.26
C PRO A 39 20.35 9.91 30.60
N ALA A 40 20.00 9.03 31.54
CA ALA A 40 18.65 8.88 32.05
C ALA A 40 18.31 10.04 33.00
N SER A 41 17.56 11.03 32.51
CA SER A 41 16.80 11.94 33.36
C SER A 41 15.33 11.51 33.37
N SER A 42 14.78 11.34 34.57
CA SER A 42 13.42 10.88 34.81
C SER A 42 12.41 12.02 34.69
N VAL A 43 12.02 12.32 33.46
CA VAL A 43 10.69 12.82 33.07
C VAL A 43 10.43 12.12 31.73
N ARG A 44 9.71 10.99 31.75
CA ARG A 44 9.65 10.07 30.60
C ARG A 44 8.73 10.60 29.50
N ALA A 45 9.26 11.48 28.67
CA ALA A 45 8.96 11.37 27.25
C ALA A 45 9.50 10.01 26.78
N GLU A 46 8.64 9.10 26.34
CA GLU A 46 9.07 7.80 25.83
C GLU A 46 9.55 7.95 24.39
N ASP A 47 10.77 8.48 24.26
CA ASP A 47 11.51 8.47 22.99
C ASP A 47 11.61 7.03 22.50
N ARG A 48 11.21 6.80 21.25
CA ARG A 48 11.05 5.47 20.69
C ARG A 48 11.61 5.39 19.29
N VAL A 49 12.42 4.37 19.07
CA VAL A 49 12.84 3.92 17.75
C VAL A 49 12.11 2.63 17.47
N THR A 50 11.48 2.52 16.31
CA THR A 50 10.79 1.30 15.89
C THR A 50 11.34 0.88 14.54
N VAL A 51 11.73 -0.40 14.43
CA VAL A 51 12.18 -0.99 13.18
C VAL A 51 11.12 -1.97 12.71
N ARG A 52 10.58 -1.77 11.52
CA ARG A 52 9.61 -2.71 10.94
C ARG A 52 10.11 -3.22 9.60
N GLY A 53 9.67 -4.43 9.27
CA GLY A 53 9.88 -5.02 7.96
C GLY A 53 8.60 -5.66 7.49
N ASN A 54 8.21 -5.41 6.25
CA ASN A 54 7.14 -6.14 5.58
C ASN A 54 7.71 -6.85 4.35
N TYR A 55 7.30 -8.10 4.15
CA TYR A 55 7.59 -8.88 2.96
C TYR A 55 6.27 -9.37 2.38
N TYR A 56 6.00 -9.03 1.12
CA TYR A 56 4.83 -9.48 0.40
C TYR A 56 5.23 -10.31 -0.82
N ARG A 57 4.47 -11.37 -1.08
CA ARG A 57 4.65 -12.24 -2.24
C ARG A 57 3.31 -12.63 -2.84
N GLU A 58 3.27 -12.53 -4.18
CA GLU A 58 2.27 -13.14 -5.04
C GLU A 58 2.98 -13.89 -6.20
N THR A 59 2.23 -14.34 -7.21
CA THR A 59 2.75 -15.12 -8.35
C THR A 59 3.93 -14.41 -9.05
N SER A 60 3.72 -13.16 -9.45
CA SER A 60 4.63 -12.43 -10.35
C SER A 60 5.36 -11.27 -9.66
N THR A 61 4.91 -10.84 -8.47
CA THR A 61 5.48 -9.71 -7.73
C THR A 61 5.95 -10.10 -6.33
N ARG A 62 7.07 -9.51 -5.91
CA ARG A 62 7.59 -9.55 -4.54
C ARG A 62 7.88 -8.14 -4.09
N VAL A 63 7.63 -7.86 -2.82
CA VAL A 63 7.84 -6.54 -2.22
C VAL A 63 8.55 -6.71 -0.89
N LEU A 64 9.59 -5.90 -0.65
CA LEU A 64 10.33 -5.86 0.60
C LEU A 64 10.37 -4.41 1.11
N GLN A 65 9.86 -4.19 2.33
CA GLN A 65 9.63 -2.88 2.91
C GLN A 65 10.21 -2.77 4.32
N PRO A 66 11.53 -2.59 4.49
CA PRO A 66 12.11 -2.17 5.75
C PRO A 66 11.80 -0.69 6.00
N MET A 67 11.45 -0.36 7.23
CA MET A 67 11.22 1.01 7.68
C MET A 67 11.78 1.23 9.08
N VAL A 68 12.18 2.46 9.34
CA VAL A 68 12.60 2.91 10.67
C VAL A 68 11.84 4.18 11.01
N THR A 69 11.22 4.18 12.18
CA THR A 69 10.48 5.33 12.71
C THR A 69 11.18 5.82 13.98
N PHE A 70 11.46 7.12 14.04
CA PHE A 70 11.96 7.82 15.21
C PHE A 70 10.84 8.70 15.74
N ARG A 71 10.42 8.48 16.98
CA ARG A 71 9.41 9.29 17.66
C ARG A 71 10.03 9.91 18.90
N LYS A 72 9.94 11.23 18.98
CA LYS A 72 10.35 12.02 20.13
C LYS A 72 9.13 12.69 20.74
N GLU A 73 8.87 12.43 22.01
CA GLU A 73 7.83 13.11 22.76
C GLU A 73 8.45 14.31 23.48
N LEU A 74 7.77 15.46 23.44
CA LEU A 74 8.25 16.65 24.14
C LEU A 74 7.81 16.59 25.62
N PRO A 75 8.48 17.30 26.54
CA PRO A 75 8.34 17.12 28.00
C PRO A 75 6.93 17.20 28.57
N ASP A 76 6.01 17.85 27.86
CA ASP A 76 4.61 18.00 28.28
C ASP A 76 3.67 16.90 27.73
N GLU A 77 4.18 15.92 26.96
CA GLU A 77 3.47 14.85 26.23
C GLU A 77 2.39 15.33 25.24
N ARG A 78 2.11 16.64 25.23
CA ARG A 78 1.17 17.31 24.34
C ARG A 78 1.65 17.36 22.90
N PHE A 79 2.93 17.18 22.66
CA PHE A 79 3.52 17.26 21.32
C PHE A 79 4.49 16.11 21.08
N ALA A 80 4.39 15.52 19.89
CA ALA A 80 5.32 14.51 19.41
C ALA A 80 5.83 14.88 18.01
N LEU A 81 7.13 14.69 17.81
CA LEU A 81 7.77 14.75 16.50
C LEU A 81 8.10 13.32 16.05
N GLU A 82 7.71 12.98 14.84
CA GLU A 82 7.94 11.66 14.26
C GLU A 82 8.62 11.80 12.90
N THR A 83 9.70 11.05 12.70
CA THR A 83 10.38 10.94 11.41
C THR A 83 10.43 9.49 11.01
N GLU A 84 10.12 9.19 9.76
CA GLU A 84 10.10 7.84 9.22
C GLU A 84 10.90 7.80 7.92
N TYR A 85 11.68 6.74 7.77
CA TYR A 85 12.31 6.37 6.50
C TYR A 85 11.83 4.98 6.09
N LEU A 86 11.32 4.88 4.88
CA LEU A 86 10.84 3.64 4.26
C LEU A 86 11.64 3.40 2.98
N LEU A 87 12.15 2.18 2.83
CA LEU A 87 12.66 1.67 1.56
C LEU A 87 11.65 0.64 1.07
N ASP A 88 11.13 0.81 -0.15
CA ASP A 88 10.23 -0.15 -0.77
C ASP A 88 10.90 -0.75 -2.00
N VAL A 89 11.21 -2.04 -1.96
CA VAL A 89 11.86 -2.74 -3.07
C VAL A 89 10.85 -3.68 -3.71
N ILE A 90 10.46 -3.37 -4.93
CA ILE A 90 9.51 -4.14 -5.73
C ILE A 90 10.29 -4.93 -6.77
N SER A 91 10.00 -6.22 -6.89
CA SER A 91 10.49 -7.06 -7.99
C SER A 91 9.32 -7.73 -8.69
N SER A 92 9.12 -7.43 -9.97
CA SER A 92 7.99 -7.96 -10.74
C SER A 92 8.42 -8.41 -12.14
N ALA A 93 7.75 -9.46 -12.64
CA ALA A 93 7.84 -9.88 -14.03
C ALA A 93 6.65 -9.36 -14.89
N SER A 94 5.74 -8.57 -14.30
CA SER A 94 4.52 -8.11 -15.00
C SER A 94 4.82 -7.05 -16.07
N ILE A 95 4.13 -7.16 -17.21
CA ILE A 95 4.15 -6.17 -18.30
C ILE A 95 3.71 -4.79 -17.79
N GLY A 96 2.71 -4.74 -16.90
CA GLY A 96 2.22 -3.50 -16.30
C GLY A 96 3.26 -2.79 -15.41
N ALA A 97 4.33 -3.49 -15.04
CA ALA A 97 5.49 -2.96 -14.33
C ALA A 97 6.67 -2.62 -15.29
N GLY A 98 6.44 -2.60 -16.61
CA GLY A 98 7.46 -2.22 -17.59
C GLY A 98 8.44 -3.33 -17.99
N SER A 99 8.15 -4.61 -17.72
CA SER A 99 9.06 -5.73 -18.01
C SER A 99 9.40 -5.88 -19.51
N VAL A 100 8.48 -5.52 -20.41
CA VAL A 100 8.68 -5.55 -21.87
C VAL A 100 9.80 -4.60 -22.29
N GLU A 101 9.83 -3.41 -21.70
CA GLU A 101 10.75 -2.33 -22.06
C GLU A 101 12.18 -2.63 -21.58
N LEU A 102 12.31 -3.59 -20.65
CA LEU A 102 13.57 -4.13 -20.16
C LEU A 102 14.01 -5.43 -20.87
N GLY A 103 13.29 -5.83 -21.94
CA GLY A 103 13.63 -6.98 -22.77
C GLY A 103 12.78 -8.23 -22.55
N GLY A 104 11.55 -8.09 -22.04
CA GLY A 104 10.48 -9.12 -22.04
C GLY A 104 10.64 -10.26 -21.04
N ASP A 105 11.84 -10.81 -20.89
CA ASP A 105 12.16 -11.95 -20.02
C ASP A 105 12.91 -11.55 -18.74
N ARG A 106 13.01 -10.25 -18.45
CA ARG A 106 13.75 -9.75 -17.29
C ARG A 106 12.81 -9.32 -16.17
N VAL A 107 13.06 -9.84 -14.97
CA VAL A 107 12.45 -9.33 -13.74
C VAL A 107 12.93 -7.89 -13.55
N PHE A 108 11.99 -6.97 -13.48
CA PHE A 108 12.23 -5.59 -13.08
C PHE A 108 12.42 -5.54 -11.57
N THR A 109 13.39 -4.76 -11.11
CA THR A 109 13.56 -4.42 -9.69
C THR A 109 13.68 -2.92 -9.55
N GLU A 110 12.82 -2.35 -8.72
CA GLU A 110 12.81 -0.92 -8.39
C GLU A 110 12.88 -0.71 -6.89
N ALA A 111 13.51 0.39 -6.49
CA ALA A 111 13.58 0.83 -5.12
C ALA A 111 12.97 2.24 -5.01
N ARG A 112 11.99 2.38 -4.12
CA ARG A 112 11.46 3.66 -3.67
C ARG A 112 12.06 4.05 -2.35
N HIS A 113 12.50 5.30 -2.27
CA HIS A 113 12.92 5.93 -1.03
C HIS A 113 11.86 6.91 -0.59
N GLU A 114 11.33 6.73 0.62
CA GLU A 114 10.36 7.63 1.21
C GLU A 114 10.86 8.14 2.56
N ALA A 115 10.75 9.45 2.76
CA ALA A 115 11.00 10.11 4.04
C ALA A 115 9.75 10.89 4.46
N THR A 116 9.28 10.64 5.68
CA THR A 116 8.12 11.32 6.25
C THR A 116 8.51 12.05 7.52
N LEU A 117 8.10 13.31 7.66
CA LEU A 117 8.14 14.10 8.88
C LEU A 117 6.72 14.39 9.34
N ARG A 118 6.42 14.17 10.62
CA ARG A 118 5.09 14.38 11.20
C ARG A 118 5.21 15.07 12.55
N ALA A 119 4.42 16.12 12.74
CA ALA A 119 4.19 16.76 14.02
C ALA A 119 2.77 16.44 14.49
N ILE A 120 2.63 16.03 15.75
CA ILE A 120 1.34 15.66 16.35
C ILE A 120 1.19 16.44 17.63
N THR A 121 0.01 17.00 17.87
CA THR A 121 -0.33 17.62 19.14
C THR A 121 -1.68 17.12 19.66
N LYS A 122 -1.79 16.94 20.97
CA LYS A 122 -3.04 16.66 21.67
C LYS A 122 -3.18 17.65 22.84
N ILE A 123 -4.22 18.46 22.81
CA ILE A 123 -4.53 19.47 23.82
C ILE A 123 -5.98 19.27 24.24
N GLU A 124 -6.19 18.84 25.49
CA GLU A 124 -7.50 18.50 26.02
C GLU A 124 -8.21 17.48 25.12
N ASP A 125 -9.39 17.83 24.61
CA ASP A 125 -10.18 16.99 23.71
C ASP A 125 -9.85 17.25 22.23
N TRP A 126 -8.88 18.11 21.91
CA TRP A 126 -8.45 18.39 20.55
C TRP A 126 -7.17 17.64 20.20
N GLY A 127 -7.10 17.13 18.98
CA GLY A 127 -5.89 16.60 18.37
C GLY A 127 -5.63 17.31 17.04
N ALA A 128 -4.37 17.64 16.75
CA ALA A 128 -3.98 18.15 15.45
C ALA A 128 -2.69 17.48 14.97
N SER A 129 -2.52 17.41 13.66
CA SER A 129 -1.29 16.90 13.06
C SER A 129 -0.95 17.63 11.77
N ALA A 130 0.34 17.69 11.46
CA ALA A 130 0.86 18.13 10.18
C ALA A 130 1.91 17.12 9.72
N SER A 131 1.97 16.84 8.43
CA SER A 131 2.97 15.95 7.86
C SER A 131 3.49 16.43 6.51
N TYR A 132 4.76 16.14 6.26
CA TYR A 132 5.38 16.25 4.95
C TYR A 132 6.00 14.90 4.60
N ARG A 133 5.78 14.43 3.39
CA ARG A 133 6.36 13.21 2.86
C ARG A 133 6.98 13.49 1.52
N PHE A 134 8.23 13.09 1.36
CA PHE A 134 8.95 13.08 0.10
C PHE A 134 9.19 11.64 -0.32
N SER A 135 8.94 11.33 -1.60
CA SER A 135 9.15 9.99 -2.14
C SER A 135 9.76 10.05 -3.52
N THR A 136 10.69 9.13 -3.83
CA THR A 136 11.35 9.06 -5.13
C THR A 136 11.64 7.62 -5.53
N GLU A 137 11.43 7.36 -6.82
CA GLU A 137 11.79 6.11 -7.52
C GLU A 137 12.61 6.46 -8.77
N THR A 138 12.82 5.50 -9.67
CA THR A 138 13.58 5.74 -10.89
C THR A 138 12.86 6.72 -11.79
N ASP A 139 11.55 6.63 -11.95
CA ASP A 139 10.75 7.42 -12.89
C ASP A 139 9.61 8.19 -12.23
N TYR A 140 9.69 8.39 -10.91
CA TYR A 140 8.65 9.03 -10.12
C TYR A 140 9.24 9.88 -9.00
N GLN A 141 8.65 11.05 -8.75
CA GLN A 141 8.95 11.91 -7.63
C GLN A 141 7.67 12.48 -7.04
N SER A 142 7.55 12.46 -5.71
CA SER A 142 6.35 12.87 -4.99
C SER A 142 6.64 13.81 -3.83
N ASN A 143 5.77 14.78 -3.67
CA ASN A 143 5.69 15.62 -2.48
C ASN A 143 4.27 15.57 -1.94
N ASN A 144 4.10 15.15 -0.69
CA ASN A 144 2.80 15.11 -0.02
C ASN A 144 2.82 16.01 1.22
N PHE A 145 1.79 16.83 1.35
CA PHE A 145 1.53 17.67 2.52
C PHE A 145 0.21 17.24 3.13
N GLY A 146 0.19 17.02 4.44
CA GLY A 146 -0.99 16.56 5.17
C GLY A 146 -1.26 17.38 6.40
N VAL A 147 -2.54 17.61 6.69
CA VAL A 147 -3.02 18.19 7.94
C VAL A 147 -4.20 17.39 8.46
N GLY A 148 -4.29 17.25 9.79
CA GLY A 148 -5.38 16.56 10.45
C GLY A 148 -5.84 17.32 11.68
N LEU A 149 -7.14 17.31 11.93
CA LEU A 149 -7.78 17.88 13.11
C LEU A 149 -8.82 16.87 13.63
N SER A 150 -8.85 16.66 14.93
CA SER A 150 -9.84 15.82 15.59
C SER A 150 -10.31 16.44 16.89
N ARG A 151 -11.56 16.15 17.26
CA ARG A 151 -12.12 16.56 18.55
C ARG A 151 -12.92 15.43 19.17
N GLU A 152 -12.61 15.11 20.42
CA GLU A 152 -13.41 14.25 21.29
C GLU A 152 -14.50 15.09 21.99
N PHE A 153 -15.68 14.52 22.18
CA PHE A 153 -16.80 15.18 22.87
C PHE A 153 -17.73 14.13 23.48
N LEU A 154 -18.82 14.57 24.14
CA LEU A 154 -19.71 13.70 24.92
C LEU A 154 -18.93 12.85 25.93
N GLN A 155 -18.08 13.50 26.75
CA GLN A 155 -17.24 12.81 27.73
C GLN A 155 -16.33 11.75 27.05
N ARG A 156 -15.83 12.07 25.86
CA ARG A 156 -14.95 11.23 25.03
C ARG A 156 -15.59 9.94 24.50
N THR A 157 -16.92 9.87 24.48
CA THR A 157 -17.64 8.76 23.84
C THR A 157 -17.81 8.97 22.34
N ALA A 158 -17.71 10.22 21.86
CA ALA A 158 -17.79 10.55 20.44
C ALA A 158 -16.55 11.33 19.96
N SER A 159 -16.18 11.13 18.69
CA SER A 159 -15.06 11.85 18.06
C SER A 159 -15.41 12.24 16.63
N VAL A 160 -15.04 13.46 16.25
CA VAL A 160 -15.05 13.94 14.86
C VAL A 160 -13.63 14.18 14.40
N SER A 161 -13.36 13.92 13.12
CA SER A 161 -12.05 14.16 12.50
C SER A 161 -12.19 14.69 11.08
N LEU A 162 -11.21 15.51 10.70
CA LEU A 162 -11.00 16.08 9.38
C LEU A 162 -9.53 15.85 9.02
N ASN A 163 -9.28 15.18 7.90
CA ASN A 163 -7.94 15.00 7.36
C ASN A 163 -7.91 15.50 5.92
N TYR A 164 -6.92 16.31 5.59
CA TYR A 164 -6.69 16.80 4.24
C TYR A 164 -5.24 16.54 3.84
N SER A 165 -5.02 16.10 2.61
CA SER A 165 -3.69 16.04 2.04
C SER A 165 -3.66 16.47 0.58
N ALA A 166 -2.54 17.06 0.17
CA ALA A 166 -2.25 17.43 -1.21
C ALA A 166 -0.95 16.74 -1.64
N THR A 167 -1.02 16.04 -2.76
CA THR A 167 0.09 15.27 -3.34
C THR A 167 0.42 15.83 -4.71
N PHE A 168 1.70 16.03 -4.97
CA PHE A 168 2.22 16.57 -6.22
C PHE A 168 3.27 15.60 -6.78
N ASP A 169 2.84 14.82 -7.75
CA ASP A 169 3.61 13.73 -8.35
C ASP A 169 4.11 14.14 -9.72
N ARG A 170 5.40 13.92 -9.98
CA ARG A 170 5.99 14.03 -11.32
C ARG A 170 6.30 12.63 -11.84
N VAL A 171 5.65 12.29 -12.95
CA VAL A 171 5.80 10.99 -13.61
C VAL A 171 6.74 11.13 -14.81
N TYR A 172 7.60 10.14 -14.98
CA TYR A 172 8.53 10.02 -16.10
C TYR A 172 8.37 8.66 -16.76
N LYS A 173 8.92 8.54 -17.96
CA LYS A 173 9.06 7.27 -18.68
C LYS A 173 10.53 7.04 -18.97
N ILE A 174 11.02 5.84 -18.74
CA ILE A 174 12.35 5.41 -19.19
C ILE A 174 12.30 5.20 -20.71
N VAL A 175 13.18 5.87 -21.45
CA VAL A 175 13.15 5.91 -22.93
C VAL A 175 14.33 5.22 -23.59
N ASP A 176 15.33 4.77 -22.84
CA ASP A 176 16.44 3.99 -23.38
C ASP A 176 17.02 2.97 -22.38
N ALA A 177 17.92 2.13 -22.88
CA ALA A 177 18.61 1.11 -22.09
C ALA A 177 19.65 1.69 -21.11
N PHE A 178 19.95 2.98 -21.19
CA PHE A 178 20.90 3.69 -20.33
C PHE A 178 20.22 4.42 -19.17
N GLY A 179 18.89 4.37 -19.09
CA GLY A 179 18.10 4.97 -18.02
C GLY A 179 17.77 6.44 -18.24
N MET A 180 17.83 6.95 -19.48
CA MET A 180 17.31 8.27 -19.80
C MET A 180 15.81 8.31 -19.55
N ARG A 181 15.36 9.43 -19.00
CA ARG A 181 13.96 9.65 -18.58
C ARG A 181 13.37 10.83 -19.34
N ALA A 182 12.16 10.65 -19.85
CA ALA A 182 11.37 11.72 -20.45
C ALA A 182 10.13 12.00 -19.57
N PRO A 183 9.71 13.27 -19.39
CA PRO A 183 8.45 13.58 -18.72
C PRO A 183 7.27 12.88 -19.39
N TRP A 184 6.41 12.23 -18.60
CA TRP A 184 5.19 11.61 -19.11
C TRP A 184 4.00 12.55 -18.95
N THR A 185 3.48 13.08 -20.06
CA THR A 185 2.39 14.07 -20.02
C THR A 185 1.02 13.52 -20.42
N SER A 186 0.93 12.22 -20.76
CA SER A 186 -0.29 11.60 -21.28
C SER A 186 -0.85 12.38 -22.49
N SER A 187 -2.10 12.84 -22.42
CA SER A 187 -2.79 13.68 -23.41
C SER A 187 -2.69 15.18 -23.10
N GLY A 188 -1.89 15.59 -22.11
CA GLY A 188 -1.70 16.99 -21.71
C GLY A 188 -0.28 17.49 -21.94
N ASP A 189 0.01 18.67 -21.37
CA ASP A 189 1.28 19.38 -21.55
C ASP A 189 2.20 19.34 -20.31
N SER A 190 1.76 18.68 -19.25
CA SER A 190 2.47 18.61 -17.97
C SER A 190 2.53 17.19 -17.45
N ASN A 191 3.65 16.83 -16.83
CA ASN A 191 3.84 15.54 -16.17
C ASN A 191 3.49 15.58 -14.68
N LEU A 192 2.89 16.68 -14.22
CA LEU A 192 2.45 16.87 -12.84
C LEU A 192 1.05 16.29 -12.65
N LEU A 193 0.93 15.33 -11.73
CA LEU A 193 -0.33 14.87 -11.17
C LEU A 193 -0.53 15.51 -9.78
N SER A 194 -1.57 16.35 -9.67
CA SER A 194 -2.02 16.91 -8.39
C SER A 194 -3.17 16.08 -7.84
N VAL A 195 -3.06 15.60 -6.60
CA VAL A 195 -4.11 14.84 -5.92
C VAL A 195 -4.45 15.48 -4.58
N HIS A 196 -5.68 15.92 -4.44
CA HIS A 196 -6.24 16.45 -3.20
C HIS A 196 -7.17 15.40 -2.58
N TYR A 197 -6.88 15.01 -1.34
CA TYR A 197 -7.65 14.05 -0.57
C TYR A 197 -8.27 14.73 0.64
N LEU A 198 -9.53 14.43 0.90
CA LEU A 198 -10.30 14.89 2.06
C LEU A 198 -10.98 13.70 2.71
N ASN A 199 -10.85 13.56 4.03
CA ASN A 199 -11.55 12.56 4.83
C ASN A 199 -12.24 13.22 6.02
N LEU A 200 -13.54 13.00 6.13
CA LEU A 200 -14.34 13.33 7.30
C LEU A 200 -14.67 12.04 8.04
N GLY A 201 -14.45 12.00 9.34
CA GLY A 201 -14.75 10.84 10.17
C GLY A 201 -15.59 11.20 11.39
N TYR A 202 -16.56 10.36 11.71
CA TYR A 202 -17.30 10.39 12.96
C TYR A 202 -17.28 9.00 13.59
N SER A 203 -17.02 8.92 14.90
CA SER A 203 -17.12 7.67 15.66
C SER A 203 -17.79 7.90 17.00
N HIS A 204 -18.46 6.87 17.51
CA HIS A 204 -19.23 6.91 18.74
C HIS A 204 -19.27 5.55 19.43
N VAL A 205 -18.98 5.52 20.72
CA VAL A 205 -19.29 4.41 21.63
C VAL A 205 -20.81 4.31 21.75
N LEU A 206 -21.42 3.38 21.02
CA LEU A 206 -22.87 3.15 20.99
C LEU A 206 -23.35 2.33 22.20
N HIS A 207 -22.46 1.49 22.73
CA HIS A 207 -22.66 0.64 23.91
C HIS A 207 -21.29 0.36 24.55
N GLU A 208 -21.26 -0.13 25.79
CA GLU A 208 -20.02 -0.51 26.50
C GLU A 208 -19.13 -1.52 25.73
N GLN A 209 -19.70 -2.20 24.74
CA GLN A 209 -19.05 -3.23 23.92
C GLN A 209 -19.14 -2.96 22.42
N VAL A 210 -19.72 -1.82 22.02
CA VAL A 210 -19.96 -1.48 20.60
C VAL A 210 -19.49 -0.07 20.30
N LEU A 211 -18.49 0.03 19.42
CA LEU A 211 -18.03 1.27 18.81
C LEU A 211 -18.47 1.28 17.35
N GLY A 212 -19.00 2.40 16.87
CA GLY A 212 -19.37 2.57 15.47
C GLY A 212 -18.84 3.86 14.88
N GLY A 213 -18.79 3.93 13.56
CA GLY A 213 -18.42 5.15 12.88
C GLY A 213 -18.76 5.17 11.40
N VAL A 214 -18.66 6.38 10.85
CA VAL A 214 -18.81 6.67 9.43
C VAL A 214 -17.63 7.49 8.95
N ASN A 215 -17.26 7.27 7.69
CA ASN A 215 -16.24 8.05 7.01
C ASN A 215 -16.76 8.52 5.65
N LEU A 216 -16.37 9.72 5.25
CA LEU A 216 -16.62 10.25 3.91
C LEU A 216 -15.28 10.66 3.31
N GLU A 217 -14.88 9.99 2.23
CA GLU A 217 -13.67 10.30 1.49
C GLU A 217 -14.00 10.99 0.16
N GLY A 218 -13.32 12.10 -0.12
CA GLY A 218 -13.35 12.78 -1.41
C GLY A 218 -11.94 12.89 -1.98
N ILE A 219 -11.78 12.59 -3.28
CA ILE A 219 -10.52 12.80 -3.99
C ILE A 219 -10.76 13.60 -5.26
N TYR A 220 -9.94 14.63 -5.47
CA TYR A 220 -9.83 15.36 -6.72
C TYR A 220 -8.42 15.18 -7.27
N ALA A 221 -8.31 14.59 -8.46
CA ALA A 221 -7.05 14.39 -9.17
C ALA A 221 -7.05 15.15 -10.50
N ALA A 222 -5.92 15.80 -10.80
CA ALA A 222 -5.70 16.56 -12.02
C ALA A 222 -4.27 16.33 -12.55
N GLY A 223 -4.16 15.75 -13.74
CA GLY A 223 -2.91 15.43 -14.41
C GLY A 223 -2.87 14.00 -14.98
N PRO A 224 -1.72 13.55 -15.48
CA PRO A 224 -1.54 12.20 -16.04
C PRO A 224 -1.86 11.12 -15.00
N GLN A 225 -2.70 10.16 -15.36
CA GLN A 225 -3.14 9.05 -14.48
C GLN A 225 -3.00 7.66 -15.13
N ASP A 226 -2.78 7.62 -16.44
CA ASP A 226 -2.45 6.45 -17.22
C ASP A 226 -1.03 5.95 -16.99
N ASN A 227 -0.80 4.67 -17.29
CA ASN A 227 0.49 4.04 -17.11
C ASN A 227 1.40 4.32 -18.33
N PRO A 228 2.60 4.91 -18.15
CA PRO A 228 3.50 5.24 -19.25
C PRO A 228 4.02 4.02 -20.04
N TYR A 229 3.95 2.83 -19.46
CA TYR A 229 4.43 1.57 -20.05
C TYR A 229 3.30 0.69 -20.57
N ARG A 230 2.03 0.99 -20.25
CA ARG A 230 0.91 0.18 -20.72
C ARG A 230 0.50 0.57 -22.14
N ARG A 231 0.21 -0.46 -22.94
CA ARG A 231 -0.38 -0.34 -24.27
C ARG A 231 -1.72 -1.03 -24.29
N THR A 232 -2.62 -0.56 -25.14
CA THR A 232 -3.86 -1.28 -25.45
C THR A 232 -3.55 -2.51 -26.31
N ARG A 233 -4.52 -3.42 -26.46
CA ARG A 233 -4.40 -4.61 -27.31
C ARG A 233 -4.02 -4.28 -28.76
N ASP A 234 -4.49 -3.14 -29.27
CA ASP A 234 -4.13 -2.60 -30.59
C ASP A 234 -2.77 -1.85 -30.61
N ALA A 235 -1.92 -2.08 -29.60
CA ALA A 235 -0.62 -1.45 -29.40
C ALA A 235 -0.64 0.09 -29.28
N MET A 236 -1.80 0.69 -29.02
CA MET A 236 -1.91 2.13 -28.81
C MET A 236 -1.47 2.51 -27.40
N THR A 237 -0.92 3.71 -27.23
CA THR A 237 -0.62 4.27 -25.90
C THR A 237 -1.88 4.39 -25.06
N GLU A 238 -1.87 3.93 -23.82
CA GLU A 238 -2.96 4.19 -22.87
C GLU A 238 -3.17 5.70 -22.68
N GLN A 239 -4.43 6.15 -22.65
CA GLN A 239 -4.78 7.56 -22.43
C GLN A 239 -6.02 7.64 -21.55
N HIS A 240 -5.87 8.24 -20.37
CA HIS A 240 -6.96 8.46 -19.42
C HIS A 240 -7.39 9.94 -19.40
N PRO A 241 -8.63 10.25 -19.00
CA PRO A 241 -8.99 11.64 -18.71
C PRO A 241 -8.09 12.23 -17.61
N LEU A 242 -7.61 13.46 -17.79
CA LEU A 242 -6.69 14.10 -16.84
C LEU A 242 -7.37 14.48 -15.52
N LEU A 243 -8.70 14.68 -15.52
CA LEU A 243 -9.47 15.02 -14.34
C LEU A 243 -10.22 13.79 -13.82
N ARG A 244 -10.17 13.58 -12.49
CA ARG A 244 -10.94 12.53 -11.83
C ARG A 244 -11.43 12.98 -10.46
N ARG A 245 -12.74 12.90 -10.24
CA ARG A 245 -13.40 13.16 -8.95
C ARG A 245 -13.94 11.85 -8.39
N ARG A 246 -13.63 11.57 -7.13
CA ARG A 246 -14.01 10.32 -6.45
C ARG A 246 -14.68 10.63 -5.13
N LEU A 247 -15.70 9.85 -4.79
CA LEU A 247 -16.39 9.90 -3.51
C LEU A 247 -16.55 8.49 -2.96
N ALA A 248 -16.26 8.30 -1.68
CA ALA A 248 -16.40 7.00 -1.03
C ALA A 248 -16.87 7.12 0.42
N PRO A 249 -18.19 7.03 0.68
CA PRO A 249 -18.71 6.90 2.03
C PRO A 249 -18.52 5.46 2.54
N ALA A 250 -18.26 5.33 3.83
CA ALA A 250 -18.12 4.06 4.53
C ALA A 250 -18.77 4.10 5.91
N VAL A 251 -19.21 2.93 6.37
CA VAL A 251 -19.71 2.68 7.72
C VAL A 251 -19.02 1.45 8.28
N TRP A 252 -18.71 1.48 9.57
CA TRP A 252 -18.07 0.38 10.26
C TRP A 252 -18.54 0.28 11.70
N LEU A 253 -18.48 -0.94 12.23
CA LEU A 253 -18.74 -1.23 13.64
C LEU A 253 -17.60 -2.09 14.19
N ARG A 254 -17.42 -2.05 15.51
CA ARG A 254 -16.59 -2.98 16.28
C ARG A 254 -17.41 -3.41 17.49
N ALA A 255 -17.83 -4.67 17.50
CA ALA A 255 -18.62 -5.24 18.57
C ALA A 255 -17.82 -6.33 19.28
N HIS A 256 -17.51 -6.12 20.56
CA HIS A 256 -16.88 -7.13 21.39
C HIS A 256 -17.95 -8.07 21.96
N ILE A 257 -17.69 -9.38 21.93
CA ILE A 257 -18.60 -10.43 22.42
C ILE A 257 -17.85 -11.17 23.53
N PRO A 258 -17.97 -10.76 24.80
CA PRO A 258 -17.18 -11.31 25.90
C PRO A 258 -17.30 -12.82 26.10
N PRO A 259 -18.50 -13.45 26.03
CA PRO A 259 -18.62 -14.90 26.23
C PRO A 259 -17.78 -15.72 25.23
N ALA A 260 -17.61 -15.21 24.02
CA ALA A 260 -16.85 -15.85 22.96
C ALA A 260 -15.41 -15.32 22.83
N LYS A 261 -15.01 -14.34 23.67
CA LYS A 261 -13.70 -13.66 23.62
C LYS A 261 -13.32 -13.21 22.21
N MET A 262 -14.31 -12.71 21.46
CA MET A 262 -14.14 -12.33 20.07
C MET A 262 -14.61 -10.90 19.83
N THR A 263 -14.07 -10.27 18.81
CA THR A 263 -14.53 -8.97 18.33
C THR A 263 -14.90 -9.08 16.86
N LEU A 264 -16.12 -8.65 16.52
CA LEU A 264 -16.63 -8.59 15.15
C LEU A 264 -16.46 -7.16 14.62
N GLU A 265 -15.91 -7.03 13.42
CA GLU A 265 -15.75 -5.76 12.70
C GLU A 265 -16.39 -5.88 11.32
N PRO A 266 -17.70 -5.61 11.17
CA PRO A 266 -18.33 -5.45 9.88
C PRO A 266 -18.07 -4.03 9.34
N HIS A 267 -17.82 -3.93 8.05
CA HIS A 267 -17.51 -2.69 7.36
C HIS A 267 -18.11 -2.71 5.95
N TYR A 268 -18.75 -1.60 5.58
CA TYR A 268 -19.26 -1.41 4.23
C TYR A 268 -18.78 -0.09 3.66
N ARG A 269 -18.35 -0.11 2.40
CA ARG A 269 -17.91 1.07 1.66
C ARG A 269 -18.51 1.08 0.27
N PHE A 270 -19.04 2.23 -0.11
CA PHE A 270 -19.42 2.55 -1.49
C PHE A 270 -18.34 3.43 -2.12
N TYR A 271 -18.17 3.35 -3.42
CA TYR A 271 -17.25 4.18 -4.21
C TYR A 271 -17.94 4.58 -5.50
N ALA A 272 -17.75 5.84 -5.92
CA ALA A 272 -18.14 6.31 -7.23
C ALA A 272 -17.14 7.36 -7.75
N ASP A 273 -16.99 7.43 -9.07
CA ASP A 273 -16.22 8.49 -9.73
C ASP A 273 -16.84 9.01 -11.02
N ASP A 274 -16.31 10.12 -11.53
CA ASP A 274 -16.79 10.74 -12.77
C ASP A 274 -16.31 10.04 -14.05
N TRP A 275 -15.38 9.09 -13.95
CA TRP A 275 -15.07 8.14 -15.01
C TRP A 275 -16.17 7.08 -15.16
N GLY A 276 -17.10 6.99 -14.21
CA GLY A 276 -18.28 6.12 -14.26
C GLY A 276 -18.13 4.82 -13.50
N ILE A 277 -17.01 4.60 -12.81
CA ILE A 277 -16.83 3.42 -11.97
C ILE A 277 -17.65 3.61 -10.69
N THR A 278 -18.46 2.61 -10.38
CA THR A 278 -19.14 2.45 -9.09
C THR A 278 -18.71 1.13 -8.47
N ALA A 279 -18.53 1.11 -7.15
CA ALA A 279 -18.12 -0.12 -6.47
C ALA A 279 -18.71 -0.25 -5.07
N HIS A 280 -18.94 -1.50 -4.67
CA HIS A 280 -19.40 -1.89 -3.35
C HIS A 280 -18.40 -2.83 -2.70
N SER A 281 -18.09 -2.59 -1.42
CA SER A 281 -17.19 -3.43 -0.64
C SER A 281 -17.82 -3.74 0.71
N ALA A 282 -18.20 -5.00 0.92
CA ALA A 282 -18.66 -5.52 2.21
C ALA A 282 -17.56 -6.40 2.81
N ASP A 283 -17.09 -6.06 4.00
CA ASP A 283 -15.99 -6.70 4.70
C ASP A 283 -16.44 -7.08 6.11
N ALA A 284 -16.10 -8.29 6.55
CA ALA A 284 -16.34 -8.74 7.91
C ALA A 284 -15.07 -9.39 8.45
N ARG A 285 -14.64 -8.96 9.63
CA ARG A 285 -13.48 -9.50 10.33
C ARG A 285 -13.88 -10.01 11.70
N VAL A 286 -13.32 -11.15 12.08
CA VAL A 286 -13.47 -11.71 13.40
C VAL A 286 -12.10 -11.84 14.03
N HIS A 287 -11.92 -11.20 15.17
CA HIS A 287 -10.69 -11.21 15.93
C HIS A 287 -10.85 -12.13 17.13
N PHE A 288 -9.87 -12.99 17.34
CA PHE A 288 -9.76 -13.89 18.49
C PHE A 288 -8.43 -13.67 19.19
N ARG A 289 -8.43 -13.79 20.51
CA ARG A 289 -7.19 -13.83 21.30
C ARG A 289 -7.07 -15.22 21.91
N ALA A 290 -6.41 -16.12 21.18
CA ALA A 290 -6.25 -17.52 21.57
C ALA A 290 -5.34 -17.67 22.82
N HIS A 291 -4.36 -16.78 22.95
CA HIS A 291 -3.46 -16.68 24.11
C HIS A 291 -3.14 -15.19 24.38
N ARG A 292 -2.58 -14.85 25.55
CA ARG A 292 -2.22 -13.45 25.88
C ARG A 292 -1.32 -12.81 24.82
N ASP A 293 -0.45 -13.61 24.22
CA ASP A 293 0.56 -13.17 23.26
C ASP A 293 0.21 -13.56 21.82
N LEU A 294 -0.93 -14.22 21.58
CA LEU A 294 -1.31 -14.73 20.25
C LEU A 294 -2.71 -14.25 19.86
N ALA A 295 -2.75 -13.45 18.80
CA ALA A 295 -3.98 -12.96 18.19
C ALA A 295 -4.19 -13.59 16.81
N LEU A 296 -5.44 -13.93 16.51
CA LEU A 296 -5.88 -14.48 15.24
C LEU A 296 -6.97 -13.57 14.67
N ARG A 297 -6.92 -13.28 13.38
CA ARG A 297 -8.01 -12.61 12.66
C ARG A 297 -8.40 -13.42 11.43
N VAL A 298 -9.69 -13.69 11.31
CA VAL A 298 -10.30 -14.23 10.09
C VAL A 298 -11.05 -13.11 9.39
N ARG A 299 -10.99 -13.07 8.07
CA ARG A 299 -11.64 -12.05 7.24
C ARG A 299 -12.39 -12.67 6.08
N TYR A 300 -13.53 -12.10 5.76
CA TYR A 300 -14.20 -12.27 4.48
C TYR A 300 -14.52 -10.91 3.87
N ARG A 301 -14.30 -10.75 2.56
CA ARG A 301 -14.69 -9.55 1.82
C ARG A 301 -15.37 -9.93 0.51
N TYR A 302 -16.52 -9.32 0.25
CA TYR A 302 -17.13 -9.25 -1.06
C TYR A 302 -16.90 -7.87 -1.67
N TYR A 303 -16.47 -7.84 -2.93
CA TYR A 303 -16.27 -6.62 -3.70
C TYR A 303 -16.89 -6.76 -5.08
N THR A 304 -17.48 -5.69 -5.59
CA THR A 304 -17.93 -5.60 -6.99
C THR A 304 -17.71 -4.19 -7.49
N GLN A 305 -17.32 -4.05 -8.76
CA GLN A 305 -17.20 -2.78 -9.44
C GLN A 305 -17.76 -2.84 -10.86
N THR A 306 -18.20 -1.70 -11.38
CA THR A 306 -18.52 -1.50 -12.80
C THR A 306 -17.29 -1.00 -13.56
N GLN A 307 -17.29 -1.16 -14.87
CA GLN A 307 -16.24 -0.62 -15.74
C GLN A 307 -16.29 0.91 -15.86
N ALA A 308 -15.18 1.51 -16.30
CA ALA A 308 -15.10 2.91 -16.67
C ALA A 308 -15.80 3.18 -18.01
N LYS A 309 -16.27 4.42 -18.23
CA LYS A 309 -16.96 4.85 -19.48
C LYS A 309 -16.12 4.65 -20.75
N PHE A 310 -14.80 4.67 -20.64
CA PHE A 310 -13.87 4.52 -21.76
C PHE A 310 -13.26 3.11 -21.85
N TRP A 311 -13.71 2.18 -20.99
CA TRP A 311 -13.39 0.76 -21.11
C TRP A 311 -14.10 0.14 -22.32
N ARG A 312 -13.43 -0.81 -22.99
CA ARG A 312 -13.98 -1.57 -24.12
C ARG A 312 -13.62 -3.04 -23.94
N ASP A 313 -14.62 -3.92 -23.81
CA ASP A 313 -14.41 -5.34 -23.52
C ASP A 313 -13.64 -6.09 -24.63
N GLY A 314 -13.84 -5.65 -25.88
CA GLY A 314 -13.06 -6.13 -27.03
C GLY A 314 -11.62 -5.60 -27.07
N GLY A 315 -11.30 -4.55 -26.32
CA GLY A 315 -10.03 -3.83 -26.36
C GLY A 315 -9.73 -3.11 -27.68
N ALA A 316 -10.72 -3.03 -28.58
CA ALA A 316 -10.62 -2.40 -29.89
C ALA A 316 -10.91 -0.90 -29.76
N TYR A 317 -9.93 -0.07 -30.11
CA TYR A 317 -10.03 1.39 -30.04
C TYR A 317 -9.79 2.04 -31.41
N ALA A 318 -10.60 3.03 -31.76
CA ALA A 318 -10.34 3.86 -32.92
C ALA A 318 -9.26 4.90 -32.61
N GLN A 319 -8.50 5.32 -33.63
CA GLN A 319 -7.54 6.43 -33.49
C GLN A 319 -8.21 7.75 -33.07
N THR A 320 -9.51 7.89 -33.33
CA THR A 320 -10.34 9.02 -32.94
C THR A 320 -10.84 8.95 -31.49
N ASP A 321 -10.68 7.82 -30.80
CA ASP A 321 -11.10 7.70 -29.41
C ASP A 321 -10.18 8.54 -28.50
N PRO A 322 -10.73 9.49 -27.73
CA PRO A 322 -9.91 10.38 -26.91
C PRO A 322 -9.30 9.69 -25.69
N PHE A 323 -9.92 8.59 -25.23
CA PHE A 323 -9.51 7.84 -24.05
C PHE A 323 -9.56 6.35 -24.34
N ARG A 324 -8.57 5.62 -23.84
CA ARG A 324 -8.39 4.20 -24.08
C ARG A 324 -7.51 3.57 -23.02
N THR A 325 -7.80 2.34 -22.66
CA THR A 325 -7.12 1.62 -21.59
C THR A 325 -7.17 0.12 -21.85
N ASP A 326 -6.17 -0.58 -21.35
CA ASP A 326 -6.21 -2.03 -21.16
C ASP A 326 -5.71 -2.34 -19.74
N ASP A 327 -6.00 -1.43 -18.80
CA ASP A 327 -5.79 -1.62 -17.38
C ASP A 327 -6.97 -2.40 -16.81
N PRO A 328 -6.78 -3.66 -16.36
CA PRO A 328 -7.79 -4.46 -15.68
C PRO A 328 -8.60 -3.72 -14.61
N LYS A 329 -7.98 -2.73 -13.96
CA LYS A 329 -8.63 -1.95 -12.89
C LYS A 329 -9.80 -1.09 -13.40
N MET A 330 -9.86 -0.84 -14.70
CA MET A 330 -10.92 -0.05 -15.34
C MET A 330 -12.09 -0.92 -15.82
N ASP A 331 -12.02 -2.24 -15.65
CA ASP A 331 -13.04 -3.19 -16.06
C ASP A 331 -14.11 -3.44 -14.99
N ASP A 332 -15.21 -4.11 -15.32
CA ASP A 332 -16.12 -4.66 -14.34
C ASP A 332 -15.60 -5.99 -13.77
N PHE A 333 -15.81 -6.21 -12.48
CA PHE A 333 -15.54 -7.50 -11.85
C PHE A 333 -16.14 -7.58 -10.46
N ARG A 334 -16.27 -8.81 -9.98
CA ARG A 334 -16.58 -9.14 -8.59
C ARG A 334 -15.49 -10.02 -8.00
N SER A 335 -15.25 -9.89 -6.70
CA SER A 335 -14.30 -10.73 -6.00
C SER A 335 -14.75 -11.11 -4.59
N ASN A 336 -14.33 -12.31 -4.18
CA ASN A 336 -14.47 -12.82 -2.83
C ASN A 336 -13.07 -13.01 -2.26
N THR A 337 -12.77 -12.40 -1.13
CA THR A 337 -11.48 -12.57 -0.43
C THR A 337 -11.71 -13.27 0.88
N VAL A 338 -10.98 -14.36 1.11
CA VAL A 338 -10.87 -15.01 2.43
C VAL A 338 -9.47 -14.73 2.97
N GLY A 339 -9.38 -14.25 4.20
CA GLY A 339 -8.11 -13.87 4.82
C GLY A 339 -7.92 -14.48 6.20
N LEU A 340 -6.67 -14.81 6.52
CA LEU A 340 -6.21 -15.24 7.83
C LEU A 340 -5.00 -14.41 8.24
N GLU A 341 -4.98 -13.92 9.47
CA GLU A 341 -3.83 -13.23 10.04
C GLU A 341 -3.54 -13.76 11.43
N LEU A 342 -2.26 -14.04 11.70
CA LEU A 342 -1.74 -14.46 12.99
C LEU A 342 -0.72 -13.43 13.45
N THR A 343 -0.90 -12.91 14.66
CA THR A 343 0.05 -12.00 15.30
C THR A 343 0.55 -12.61 16.60
N TRP A 344 1.87 -12.73 16.72
CA TRP A 344 2.57 -13.18 17.91
C TRP A 344 3.32 -12.01 18.55
N HIS A 345 2.90 -11.63 19.74
CA HIS A 345 3.54 -10.62 20.57
C HIS A 345 4.72 -11.22 21.35
N LEU A 346 5.82 -10.48 21.46
CA LEU A 346 7.05 -10.95 22.06
C LEU A 346 7.25 -10.44 23.51
N ASP A 347 6.22 -9.83 24.11
CA ASP A 347 6.26 -9.26 25.47
C ASP A 347 6.66 -10.29 26.54
N SER A 348 6.24 -11.55 26.38
CA SER A 348 6.67 -12.63 27.28
C SER A 348 8.16 -12.95 27.16
N ILE A 349 8.76 -12.76 25.98
CA ILE A 349 10.19 -12.98 25.73
C ILE A 349 11.01 -11.77 26.22
N ALA A 350 10.47 -10.56 26.12
CA ALA A 350 11.12 -9.33 26.58
C ALA A 350 11.49 -9.35 28.07
N LYS A 351 10.83 -10.21 28.87
CA LYS A 351 11.11 -10.39 30.31
C LYS A 351 12.45 -11.07 30.61
N PHE A 352 13.06 -11.75 29.64
CA PHE A 352 14.38 -12.36 29.84
C PHE A 352 15.48 -11.29 29.81
N LYS A 353 16.51 -11.48 30.65
CA LYS A 353 17.63 -10.55 30.80
C LYS A 353 18.31 -10.32 29.44
N GLY A 354 18.41 -9.05 29.03
CA GLY A 354 19.04 -8.65 27.77
C GLY A 354 18.10 -8.58 26.57
N LEU A 355 16.81 -8.96 26.72
CA LEU A 355 15.81 -8.94 25.64
C LEU A 355 14.75 -7.86 25.81
N GLY A 356 14.95 -6.88 26.70
CA GLY A 356 13.98 -5.80 26.94
C GLY A 356 13.69 -4.92 25.72
N TRP A 357 14.54 -4.96 24.68
CA TRP A 357 14.29 -4.30 23.40
C TRP A 357 13.16 -4.94 22.58
N LEU A 358 12.66 -6.12 22.99
CA LEU A 358 11.51 -6.79 22.39
C LEU A 358 10.18 -6.40 23.06
N ASP A 359 10.18 -5.46 24.01
CA ASP A 359 8.97 -5.00 24.67
C ASP A 359 8.06 -4.28 23.66
N GLY A 360 6.82 -4.77 23.49
CA GLY A 360 5.91 -4.32 22.44
C GLY A 360 6.22 -4.84 21.02
N ALA A 361 7.27 -5.64 20.85
CA ALA A 361 7.62 -6.24 19.56
C ALA A 361 6.63 -7.34 19.15
N TRP A 362 6.44 -7.52 17.85
CA TRP A 362 5.54 -8.53 17.32
C TRP A 362 5.97 -9.07 15.96
N ILE A 363 5.54 -10.29 15.68
CA ILE A 363 5.65 -10.96 14.38
C ILE A 363 4.23 -11.24 13.88
N GLN A 364 3.97 -10.95 12.62
CA GLN A 364 2.68 -11.14 11.99
C GLN A 364 2.82 -11.87 10.66
N ALA A 365 1.92 -12.82 10.42
CA ALA A 365 1.75 -13.48 9.13
C ALA A 365 0.31 -13.28 8.67
N ASN A 366 0.13 -12.89 7.42
CA ASN A 366 -1.18 -12.67 6.81
C ASN A 366 -1.24 -13.40 5.46
N TYR A 367 -2.30 -14.15 5.25
CA TYR A 367 -2.59 -14.81 3.99
C TYR A 367 -3.98 -14.40 3.52
N ASN A 368 -4.09 -13.95 2.27
CA ASN A 368 -5.40 -13.78 1.62
C ASN A 368 -5.47 -14.61 0.36
N HIS A 369 -6.64 -15.19 0.14
CA HIS A 369 -6.99 -15.87 -1.09
C HIS A 369 -8.15 -15.14 -1.74
N VAL A 370 -7.98 -14.75 -3.00
CA VAL A 370 -8.95 -13.97 -3.76
C VAL A 370 -9.50 -14.81 -4.91
N PHE A 371 -10.82 -14.87 -4.99
CA PHE A 371 -11.57 -15.43 -6.11
C PHE A 371 -12.16 -14.27 -6.90
N VAL A 372 -11.72 -14.06 -8.14
CA VAL A 372 -12.21 -13.00 -9.02
C VAL A 372 -13.09 -13.61 -10.10
N ARG A 373 -14.21 -12.95 -10.39
CA ARG A 373 -15.09 -13.24 -11.51
C ARG A 373 -15.35 -11.99 -12.30
N CYS A 374 -15.28 -12.13 -13.62
CA CYS A 374 -15.62 -11.10 -14.58
C CYS A 374 -16.75 -11.63 -15.44
N ASP A 375 -17.60 -10.75 -15.92
CA ASP A 375 -18.75 -11.15 -16.73
C ASP A 375 -18.34 -11.32 -18.21
N ASP A 376 -17.27 -10.67 -18.67
CA ASP A 376 -16.75 -10.74 -20.04
C ASP A 376 -15.26 -11.19 -20.17
N GLN A 377 -14.73 -11.21 -21.40
CA GLN A 377 -13.32 -11.47 -21.74
C GLN A 377 -12.39 -10.34 -21.27
N SER A 378 -12.30 -10.24 -19.95
CA SER A 378 -11.55 -9.26 -19.20
C SER A 378 -10.05 -9.59 -19.10
N PRO A 379 -9.12 -8.66 -19.33
CA PRO A 379 -7.72 -8.80 -18.91
C PRO A 379 -7.54 -8.97 -17.40
N THR A 380 -8.56 -8.65 -16.58
CA THR A 380 -8.61 -8.92 -15.13
C THR A 380 -8.83 -10.40 -14.85
N CYS A 381 -9.62 -11.07 -15.69
CA CYS A 381 -9.93 -12.49 -15.60
C CYS A 381 -9.18 -13.38 -16.60
N MET A 382 -8.38 -12.80 -17.48
CA MET A 382 -7.30 -13.49 -18.17
C MET A 382 -6.05 -13.35 -17.33
N ASP A 383 -5.35 -14.46 -17.07
CA ASP A 383 -4.02 -14.40 -16.47
C ASP A 383 -3.17 -13.38 -17.26
N GLN A 384 -2.63 -12.37 -16.58
CA GLN A 384 -1.57 -11.54 -17.16
C GLN A 384 -0.27 -12.34 -17.37
N ASP A 385 -0.24 -13.62 -16.99
CA ASP A 385 0.78 -14.59 -17.36
C ASP A 385 0.54 -15.12 -18.78
N PHE A 386 0.68 -14.25 -19.78
CA PHE A 386 0.90 -14.72 -21.14
C PHE A 386 2.32 -15.30 -21.26
N GLY A 387 2.42 -16.60 -20.96
CA GLY A 387 3.54 -17.45 -21.36
C GLY A 387 4.50 -17.81 -20.23
N TYR A 388 4.15 -18.80 -19.41
CA TYR A 388 4.99 -19.96 -19.02
C TYR A 388 4.33 -20.68 -17.83
N GLY A 389 3.45 -21.64 -18.13
CA GLY A 389 2.91 -22.57 -17.14
C GLY A 389 1.43 -22.83 -17.31
N THR A 390 1.05 -24.08 -17.57
CA THR A 390 -0.35 -24.51 -17.57
C THR A 390 -0.89 -24.56 -16.15
N VAL A 391 -1.53 -23.49 -15.70
CA VAL A 391 -2.51 -23.57 -14.62
C VAL A 391 -3.85 -23.94 -15.25
N ARG A 392 -4.51 -24.99 -14.73
CA ARG A 392 -5.78 -25.49 -15.25
C ARG A 392 -6.83 -24.38 -15.24
N SER A 393 -7.12 -23.80 -16.40
CA SER A 393 -8.26 -22.91 -16.59
C SER A 393 -9.56 -23.70 -16.43
N THR A 394 -10.10 -23.73 -15.21
CA THR A 394 -11.44 -24.25 -14.98
C THR A 394 -12.45 -23.17 -15.34
N ARG A 395 -12.94 -23.20 -16.59
CA ARG A 395 -14.02 -22.33 -17.13
C ARG A 395 -13.68 -20.84 -17.22
N TYR A 396 -14.12 -20.19 -18.29
CA TYR A 396 -14.05 -18.73 -18.46
C TYR A 396 -14.61 -18.03 -17.21
N GLY A 397 -13.84 -17.10 -16.64
CA GLY A 397 -14.33 -16.17 -15.60
C GLY A 397 -14.09 -16.56 -14.13
N ASP A 398 -13.26 -17.54 -13.80
CA ASP A 398 -12.88 -17.83 -12.40
C ASP A 398 -11.34 -17.74 -12.23
N ASN A 399 -10.83 -16.54 -11.94
CA ASN A 399 -9.41 -16.33 -11.61
C ASN A 399 -9.18 -16.45 -10.10
N ARG A 400 -8.06 -17.07 -9.72
CA ARG A 400 -7.70 -17.28 -8.31
C ARG A 400 -6.25 -16.90 -8.08
N TYR A 401 -6.00 -16.05 -7.11
CA TYR A 401 -4.65 -15.77 -6.65
C TYR A 401 -4.60 -15.72 -5.13
N GLY A 402 -3.50 -16.23 -4.59
CA GLY A 402 -3.18 -16.15 -3.18
C GLY A 402 -2.01 -15.20 -2.97
N ASN A 403 -2.09 -14.38 -1.94
CA ASN A 403 -0.97 -13.58 -1.50
C ASN A 403 -0.60 -13.90 -0.06
N LEU A 404 0.69 -13.78 0.22
CA LEU A 404 1.28 -14.01 1.53
C LEU A 404 2.08 -12.79 1.91
N ALA A 405 1.81 -12.26 3.09
CA ALA A 405 2.53 -11.15 3.69
C ALA A 405 3.06 -11.55 5.07
N PHE A 406 4.29 -11.14 5.35
CA PHE A 406 4.92 -11.30 6.65
C PHE A 406 5.41 -9.94 7.12
N SER A 407 5.05 -9.57 8.34
CA SER A 407 5.44 -8.31 8.95
C SER A 407 6.11 -8.57 10.29
N VAL A 408 7.14 -7.81 10.59
CA VAL A 408 7.82 -7.81 11.89
C VAL A 408 8.00 -6.39 12.36
N ALA A 409 7.89 -6.18 13.68
CA ALA A 409 8.19 -4.91 14.32
C ALA A 409 8.98 -5.16 15.60
N PHE A 410 10.06 -4.42 15.76
CA PHE A 410 10.93 -4.39 16.93
C PHE A 410 10.97 -2.99 17.52
#